data_AF-A0A6H0IY28-F1
#
_entry.id   AF-A0A6H0IY28-F1
#
_cell.length_a   1.000
_cell.length_b   1.000
_cell.length_c   1.000
_cell.angle_alpha   90.00
_cell.angle_beta   90.00
_cell.angle_gamma   90.00
#
_symmetry.space_group_name_H-M   'P 1'
#
loop_
_entity.id
_entity.type
_entity.pdbx_description
1 polymer ?
#
loop_
_entity_poly.entity_id
_entity_poly.type
_entity_poly.pdbx_seq_one_letter_code
_entity_poly.pdbx_strand_id
1 'polypeptide(L)' 'MFDTLPLSPWQRLLLWPGGTFMDWLARTWPEVVIVYGVGFTVESYVFWTSVISLGVWFVSLTAVMILARRTWRCLRGASR' A
#
# COMPACT_ATOMS: atom_id res chain seq x y z
N MET A 1 17.50 -2.43 -0.54
CA MET A 1 17.31 -3.89 -0.40
C MET A 1 16.15 -4.38 -1.29
N PHE A 2 16.06 -3.88 -2.53
CA PHE A 2 15.10 -4.34 -3.56
C PHE A 2 15.81 -4.84 -4.82
N ASP A 3 17.15 -4.76 -4.89
CA ASP A 3 17.95 -5.05 -6.08
C ASP A 3 18.20 -6.55 -6.33
N THR A 4 17.80 -7.41 -5.40
CA THR A 4 18.08 -8.86 -5.45
C THR A 4 16.90 -9.72 -5.89
N LEU A 5 15.70 -9.15 -6.06
CA LEU A 5 14.58 -9.88 -6.65
C LEU A 5 14.65 -9.69 -8.18
N PRO A 6 14.53 -10.77 -8.98
CA PRO A 6 14.47 -10.68 -10.44
C PRO A 6 13.10 -10.14 -10.85
N LEU A 7 12.85 -8.88 -10.48
CA LEU A 7 11.64 -8.18 -10.82
C LEU A 7 11.77 -7.72 -12.27
N SER A 8 10.75 -8.05 -13.06
CA SER A 8 10.63 -7.49 -14.40
C SER A 8 10.60 -5.96 -14.31
N PRO A 9 11.03 -5.23 -15.35
CA PRO A 9 11.01 -3.77 -15.35
C PRO A 9 9.65 -3.19 -14.93
N TRP A 10 8.56 -3.85 -15.34
CA TRP A 10 7.18 -3.47 -14.98
C TRP A 10 6.84 -3.67 -13.51
N GLN A 11 7.38 -4.70 -12.86
CA GLN A 11 7.19 -4.91 -11.41
C GLN A 11 7.93 -3.84 -10.58
N ARG A 12 9.05 -3.33 -11.08
CA ARG A 12 9.72 -2.18 -10.43
C ARG A 12 8.86 -0.91 -10.50
N LEU A 13 8.14 -0.73 -11.60
CA LEU A 13 7.22 0.40 -11.77
C LEU A 13 6.01 0.33 -10.83
N LEU A 14 5.51 -0.87 -10.51
CA LEU A 14 4.42 -1.07 -9.54
C LEU A 14 4.83 -0.79 -8.07
N LEU A 15 6.13 -0.85 -7.77
CA LEU A 15 6.66 -0.58 -6.43
C LEU A 15 6.95 0.90 -6.20
N TRP A 16 6.89 1.73 -7.25
CA TRP A 16 7.13 3.15 -7.11
C TRP A 16 5.89 3.87 -6.56
N PRO A 17 6.04 4.74 -5.55
CA PRO A 17 4.98 5.64 -5.12
C PRO A 17 4.38 6.34 -6.34
N GLY A 18 3.06 6.39 -6.44
CA GLY A 18 2.36 6.86 -7.65
C GLY A 18 2.86 8.23 -8.16
N GLY A 19 3.24 9.13 -7.25
CA GLY A 19 3.87 10.42 -7.60
C GLY A 19 5.23 10.27 -8.31
N THR A 20 6.14 9.45 -7.76
CA THR A 20 7.47 9.24 -8.36
C THR A 20 7.44 8.51 -9.70
N PHE A 21 6.46 7.62 -9.89
CA PHE A 21 6.29 6.93 -11.18
C PHE A 21 5.77 7.86 -12.27
N MET A 22 4.74 8.66 -11.99
CA MET A 22 4.22 9.62 -12.96
C MET A 22 5.24 10.69 -13.32
N ASP A 23 6.04 11.16 -12.35
CA ASP A 23 7.12 12.12 -12.59
C ASP A 23 8.23 11.56 -13.49
N TRP A 24 8.64 10.32 -13.27
CA TRP A 24 9.63 9.67 -14.13
C TRP A 24 9.06 9.38 -15.53
N LEU A 25 7.81 8.92 -15.61
CA LEU A 25 7.14 8.63 -16.86
C LEU A 25 6.99 9.91 -17.70
N ALA A 26 6.64 11.03 -17.05
CA ALA A 26 6.51 12.34 -17.70
C ALA A 26 7.85 12.86 -18.24
N ARG A 27 8.97 12.57 -17.57
CA ARG A 27 10.31 12.96 -18.04
C ARG A 27 10.83 12.07 -19.16
N THR A 28 10.50 10.79 -19.12
CA THR A 28 11.11 9.79 -20.00
C THR A 28 10.28 9.58 -21.27
N TRP A 29 8.94 9.55 -21.15
CA TRP A 29 7.98 9.24 -22.22
C TRP A 29 6.78 10.19 -22.15
N PRO A 30 6.97 11.50 -22.39
CA PRO A 30 5.92 12.52 -22.20
C PRO A 30 4.68 12.26 -23.07
N GLU A 31 4.86 11.71 -24.28
CA GLU A 31 3.75 11.42 -25.19
C GLU A 31 2.82 10.33 -24.64
N VAL A 32 3.37 9.32 -23.97
CA VAL A 32 2.59 8.27 -23.30
C VAL A 32 1.81 8.84 -22.12
N VAL A 33 2.39 9.80 -21.39
CA VAL A 33 1.68 10.49 -20.29
C VAL A 33 0.56 11.37 -20.81
N ILE A 34 0.74 12.05 -21.94
CA ILE A 34 -0.31 12.90 -22.52
C ILE A 34 -1.49 12.05 -23.03
N VAL A 35 -1.21 10.89 -23.63
CA VAL A 35 -2.27 10.02 -24.19
C VAL A 35 -2.92 9.12 -23.15
N TYR A 36 -2.16 8.59 -22.18
CA TYR A 36 -2.62 7.57 -21.23
C TYR A 36 -2.55 8.00 -19.76
N GLY A 37 -2.12 9.23 -19.47
CA GLY A 37 -1.89 9.69 -18.09
C GLY A 37 -3.15 9.69 -17.23
N VAL A 38 -4.33 9.92 -17.80
CA VAL A 38 -5.60 9.83 -17.07
C VAL A 38 -5.90 8.39 -16.65
N GLY A 39 -5.64 7.40 -17.52
CA GLY A 39 -5.83 5.99 -17.18
C GLY A 39 -4.87 5.52 -16.08
N PHE A 40 -3.59 5.85 -16.23
CA PHE A 40 -2.56 5.48 -15.25
C PHE A 40 -2.75 6.15 -13.88
N THR A 41 -3.20 7.41 -13.84
CA THR A 41 -3.46 8.11 -12.57
C THR A 41 -4.64 7.50 -11.81
N VAL A 42 -5.70 7.11 -12.52
CA VAL A 42 -6.87 6.45 -11.89
C VAL A 42 -6.49 5.07 -11.37
N GLU A 43 -5.81 4.24 -12.15
CA GLU A 43 -5.39 2.90 -11.71
C GLU A 43 -4.39 2.95 -10.56
N SER A 44 -3.41 3.86 -10.62
CA SER A 44 -2.45 4.08 -9.53
C SER A 44 -3.15 4.57 -8.27
N TYR A 45 -4.10 5.49 -8.37
CA TYR A 45 -4.88 5.97 -7.25
C TYR A 45 -5.72 4.85 -6.60
N VAL A 46 -6.41 4.03 -7.40
CA VAL A 46 -7.20 2.89 -6.92
C VAL A 46 -6.30 1.85 -6.23
N PHE A 47 -5.14 1.57 -6.81
CA PHE A 47 -4.16 0.67 -6.20
C PHE A 47 -3.68 1.19 -4.83
N TRP A 48 -3.19 2.43 -4.77
CA TRP A 48 -2.65 3.01 -3.53
C TRP A 48 -3.72 3.21 -2.45
N THR A 49 -4.94 3.61 -2.83
CA THR A 49 -6.07 3.70 -1.88
C THR A 49 -6.46 2.32 -1.34
N SER A 50 -6.42 1.26 -2.17
CA SER A 50 -6.64 -0.12 -1.73
C SER A 50 -5.56 -0.61 -0.77
N VAL A 51 -4.28 -0.33 -1.05
CA VAL A 51 -3.15 -0.66 -0.16
C VAL A 51 -3.29 0.04 1.19
N ILE A 52 -3.60 1.34 1.20
CA ILE A 52 -3.79 2.11 2.43
C ILE A 52 -5.00 1.57 3.21
N SER A 53 -6.12 1.30 2.55
CA SER A 53 -7.33 0.74 3.17
C SER A 53 -7.06 -0.61 3.83
N LEU A 54 -6.36 -1.52 3.14
CA LEU A 54 -5.93 -2.80 3.69
C LEU A 54 -5.00 -2.62 4.90
N GLY A 55 -4.05 -1.68 4.83
CA GLY A 55 -3.17 -1.35 5.94
C GLY A 55 -3.93 -0.87 7.18
N VAL A 56 -4.88 0.05 7.00
CA VAL A 56 -5.74 0.57 8.07
C VAL A 56 -6.59 -0.55 8.68
N TRP A 57 -7.17 -1.41 7.85
CA TRP A 57 -7.96 -2.55 8.31
C TRP A 57 -7.11 -3.52 9.14
N PHE A 58 -5.92 -3.87 8.67
CA PHE A 58 -5.00 -4.76 9.38
C PHE A 58 -4.56 -4.19 10.74
N VAL A 59 -4.23 -2.89 10.80
CA VAL A 59 -3.87 -2.21 12.05
C VAL A 59 -5.05 -2.20 13.02
N SER A 60 -6.26 -1.91 12.52
CA SER A 60 -7.48 -1.90 13.34
C SER A 60 -7.78 -3.28 13.93
N LEU A 61 -7.69 -4.33 13.12
CA LEU A 61 -7.92 -5.71 13.57
C LEU A 61 -6.87 -6.14 14.59
N THR A 62 -5.60 -5.77 14.36
CA THR A 62 -4.52 -6.02 15.32
C THR A 62 -4.77 -5.32 16.65
N ALA A 63 -5.20 -4.05 16.62
CA ALA A 63 -5.54 -3.29 17.82
C ALA A 63 -6.70 -3.95 18.60
N VAL A 64 -7.75 -4.38 17.90
CA VAL A 64 -8.88 -5.11 18.50
C VAL A 64 -8.41 -6.41 19.15
N MET A 65 -7.59 -7.20 18.45
CA MET A 65 -7.04 -8.45 18.99
C MET A 65 -6.18 -8.22 20.23
N ILE A 66 -5.36 -7.18 20.25
CA ILE A 66 -4.56 -6.79 21.42
C ILE A 66 -5.48 -6.38 22.58
N LEU A 67 -6.49 -5.56 22.31
CA LEU A 67 -7.42 -5.10 23.33
C LEU A 67 -8.22 -6.26 23.91
N ALA A 68 -8.76 -7.15 23.07
CA ALA A 68 -9.48 -8.35 23.50
C ALA A 68 -8.60 -9.25 24.38
N ARG A 69 -7.33 -9.45 24.00
CA ARG A 69 -6.37 -10.20 24.82
C ARG A 69 -6.08 -9.54 26.16
N ARG A 70 -6.02 -8.20 26.23
CA ARG A 70 -5.86 -7.46 27.49
C ARG A 70 -7.08 -7.61 28.39
N THR A 71 -8.28 -7.35 27.86
CA THR A 71 -9.54 -7.46 28.60
C THR A 71 -9.72 -8.86 29.18
N TRP A 72 -9.45 -9.88 28.38
CA TRP A 72 -9.51 -11.27 28.81
C TRP A 72 -8.55 -11.62 29.95
N ARG A 73 -7.33 -11.05 29.93
CA ARG A 73 -6.36 -11.21 31.03
C ARG A 73 -6.84 -10.52 32.31
N CYS A 74 -7.39 -9.30 32.21
CA CYS A 74 -7.94 -8.58 33.35
C CYS A 74 -9.09 -9.35 34.02
N LEU A 75 -9.99 -9.93 33.22
CA LEU A 75 -11.12 -10.71 33.74
C LEU A 75 -10.67 -11.99 34.44
N ARG A 76 -9.66 -12.70 33.93
CA ARG A 76 -9.10 -13.89 34.63
C ARG A 76 -8.38 -13.54 35.92
N GLY A 77 -7.78 -12.36 36.02
CA GLY A 77 -7.11 -11.89 37.24
C GLY A 77 -8.08 -11.54 38.37
N ALA A 78 -9.28 -11.06 38.04
CA ALA A 78 -10.32 -10.68 39.01
C ALA A 78 -11.11 -11.87 39.60
N SER A 79 -10.89 -13.08 39.09
CA SER A 79 -11.57 -14.31 39.54
C SER A 79 -10.75 -15.16 40.51
N ARG A 80 -9.58 -14.69 40.95
CA ARG A 80 -8.80 -15.24 42.07
C ARG A 80 -8.90 -14.30 43.26
#